data_AF-A0A174DR58-F1
#
_entry.id   AF-A0A174DR58-F1
#
_cell.length_a   1.000
_cell.length_b   1.000
_cell.length_c   1.000
_cell.angle_alpha   90.00
_cell.angle_beta   90.00
_cell.angle_gamma   90.00
#
_symmetry.space_group_name_H-M   'P 1'
#
loop_
_entity.id
_entity.type
_entity.pdbx_description
1 polymer ?
#
loop_
_entity_poly.entity_id
_entity_poly.type
_entity_poly.pdbx_seq_one_letter_code
_entity_poly.pdbx_strand_id
1 'polypeptide(L)'
;MGEVKQTNFRINTEDAEKFREFCNANGMNQAQGFDHIMQIIEMDKAKAAIPERALEIEEFERHAKALITAFLNSVEIAESSEERVLEKYQSLLVSKDEQIMKLQDELKIKEERSTEAYSVAKEAENKYITIEKAMKEAVESERKMHDSLKDKEEINSMLASRLKDLEQKILDYPTLKEKLDAANEELKNVKQTMRDNLKDAEIASERAALEKERALMAIEKEHKEKLQHLYEKIEELRQERADLKDQIRNLEKIIKE
;
A
#
# COMPACT_ATOMS: atom_id res chain seq x y z
N MET A 1 23.74 109.85 37.52
CA MET A 1 24.40 108.70 38.19
C MET A 1 25.87 109.01 38.25
N GLY A 2 26.39 109.27 39.45
CA GLY A 2 27.81 109.58 39.66
C GLY A 2 28.66 108.35 39.42
N GLU A 3 29.85 108.56 38.88
CA GLU A 3 30.89 107.55 38.65
C GLU A 3 31.23 106.84 39.98
N VAL A 4 30.98 105.53 40.08
CA VAL A 4 31.36 104.74 41.26
C VAL A 4 32.87 104.54 41.24
N LYS A 5 33.61 105.36 42.00
CA LYS A 5 35.06 105.23 42.15
C LYS A 5 35.39 104.05 43.06
N GLN A 6 36.25 103.15 42.58
CA GLN A 6 36.78 102.06 43.40
C GLN A 6 37.46 102.63 44.65
N THR A 7 36.97 102.24 45.82
CA THR A 7 37.49 102.69 47.11
C THR A 7 38.17 101.50 47.79
N ASN A 8 39.46 101.64 48.11
CA ASN A 8 40.23 100.57 48.75
C ASN A 8 40.20 100.77 50.27
N PHE A 9 39.62 99.82 51.00
CA PHE A 9 39.68 99.77 52.46
C PHE A 9 40.92 99.01 52.93
N ARG A 10 41.55 99.48 53.99
CA ARG A 10 42.62 98.74 54.67
C ARG A 10 41.98 97.83 55.72
N ILE A 11 42.10 96.53 55.51
CA ILE A 11 41.65 95.48 56.43
C ILE A 11 42.87 94.59 56.70
N ASN A 12 42.97 94.04 57.90
CA ASN A 12 44.01 93.05 58.19
C ASN A 12 43.76 91.76 57.36
N THR A 13 44.79 90.94 57.22
CA THR A 13 44.69 89.73 56.38
C THR A 13 43.67 88.74 56.93
N GLU A 14 43.59 88.62 58.27
CA GLU A 14 42.70 87.68 58.95
C GLU A 14 41.21 88.00 58.74
N ASP A 15 40.79 89.26 58.91
CA ASP A 15 39.39 89.64 58.73
C ASP A 15 39.00 89.66 57.26
N ALA A 16 39.95 89.93 56.35
CA ALA A 16 39.73 89.80 54.91
C ALA A 16 39.49 88.33 54.50
N GLU A 17 40.19 87.38 55.12
CA GLU A 17 39.97 85.95 54.88
C GLU A 17 38.62 85.49 55.42
N LYS A 18 38.28 85.84 56.66
CA LYS A 18 36.95 85.53 57.26
C LYS A 18 35.80 86.08 56.41
N PHE A 19 35.94 87.30 55.89
CA PHE A 19 34.93 87.89 55.03
C PHE A 19 34.79 87.16 53.69
N ARG A 20 35.89 86.72 53.08
CA ARG A 20 35.86 85.90 51.86
C ARG A 20 35.20 84.55 52.10
N GLU A 21 35.52 83.89 53.20
CA GLU A 21 34.90 82.62 53.58
C GLU A 21 33.38 82.78 53.77
N PHE A 22 32.95 83.82 54.47
CA PHE A 22 31.53 84.15 54.62
C PHE A 22 30.83 84.35 53.26
N CYS A 23 31.43 85.11 52.35
CA CYS A 23 30.87 85.33 51.01
C CYS A 23 30.72 84.01 50.24
N ASN A 24 31.78 83.19 50.24
CA ASN A 24 31.78 81.91 49.53
C ASN A 24 30.76 80.92 50.11
N ALA A 25 30.66 80.84 51.44
CA ALA A 25 29.71 79.96 52.12
C ALA A 25 28.23 80.31 51.82
N ASN A 26 27.96 81.58 51.50
CA ASN A 26 26.63 82.07 51.17
C ASN A 26 26.42 82.29 49.65
N GLY A 27 27.36 81.84 48.81
CA GLY A 27 27.25 81.93 47.35
C GLY A 27 27.30 83.36 46.78
N MET A 28 27.90 84.31 47.51
CA MET A 28 28.00 85.73 47.13
C MET A 28 29.43 86.10 46.72
N ASN A 29 29.58 87.07 45.83
CA ASN A 29 30.86 87.72 45.59
C ASN A 29 31.18 88.79 46.67
N GLN A 30 32.42 89.27 46.75
CA GLN A 30 32.85 90.19 47.82
C GLN A 30 32.09 91.53 47.82
N ALA A 31 31.64 92.03 46.66
CA ALA A 31 30.84 93.25 46.59
C ALA A 31 29.43 93.01 47.15
N GLN A 32 28.80 91.90 46.76
CA GLN A 32 27.51 91.48 47.28
C GLN A 32 27.54 91.22 48.80
N GLY A 33 28.62 90.60 49.29
CA GLY A 33 28.82 90.41 50.73
C GLY A 33 28.96 91.74 51.49
N PHE A 34 29.59 92.74 50.88
CA PHE A 34 29.76 94.05 51.49
C PHE A 34 28.43 94.82 51.53
N ASP A 35 27.67 94.78 50.42
CA ASP A 35 26.32 95.33 50.36
C ASP A 35 25.40 94.67 51.40
N HIS A 36 25.52 93.34 51.59
CA HIS A 36 24.77 92.61 52.60
C HIS A 36 25.12 93.04 54.03
N ILE A 37 26.40 93.22 54.34
CA ILE A 37 26.83 93.76 55.64
C ILE A 37 26.30 95.18 55.84
N MET A 38 26.33 96.01 54.79
CA MET A 38 25.80 97.38 54.87
C MET A 38 24.29 97.38 55.14
N GLN A 39 23.52 96.50 54.50
CA GLN A 39 22.10 96.32 54.77
C GLN A 39 21.83 95.88 56.21
N ILE A 40 22.60 94.94 56.75
CA ILE A 40 22.47 94.51 58.16
C ILE A 40 22.76 95.68 59.10
N ILE A 41 23.83 96.44 58.86
CA ILE A 41 24.18 97.62 59.67
C ILE A 41 23.10 98.70 59.58
N GLU A 42 22.52 98.93 58.40
CA GLU A 42 21.42 99.87 58.21
C GLU A 42 20.14 99.41 58.92
N MET A 43 19.84 98.11 58.89
CA MET A 43 18.73 97.53 59.65
C MET A 43 18.93 97.67 61.15
N ASP A 44 20.12 97.39 61.67
CA ASP A 44 20.44 97.54 63.08
C ASP A 44 20.38 99.01 63.52
N LYS A 45 20.82 99.94 62.66
CA LYS A 45 20.65 101.38 62.88
C LYS A 45 19.18 101.80 62.85
N ALA A 46 18.38 101.27 61.93
CA ALA A 46 16.94 101.56 61.86
C ALA A 46 16.20 101.03 63.10
N LYS A 47 16.58 99.85 63.61
CA LYS A 47 16.11 99.29 64.89
C LYS A 47 16.48 100.18 66.07
N ALA A 48 17.74 100.64 66.14
CA ALA A 48 18.21 101.53 67.19
C ALA A 48 17.58 102.94 67.13
N ALA A 49 17.18 103.40 65.94
CA ALA A 49 16.55 104.71 65.73
C ALA A 49 15.07 104.74 66.14
N ILE A 50 14.38 103.60 66.18
CA ILE A 50 12.97 103.49 66.62
C ILE A 50 12.84 102.37 67.67
N PRO A 51 13.36 102.55 68.89
CA PRO A 51 13.36 101.53 69.94
C PRO A 51 11.94 101.08 70.33
N GLU A 52 10.96 102.00 70.24
CA GLU A 52 9.56 101.74 70.57
C GLU A 52 8.91 100.67 69.69
N ARG A 53 9.47 100.40 68.50
CA ARG A 53 8.97 99.40 67.53
C ARG A 53 9.88 98.19 67.35
N ALA A 54 10.92 98.05 68.18
CA ALA A 54 11.91 96.98 68.04
C ALA A 54 11.27 95.58 68.04
N LEU A 55 10.29 95.34 68.92
CA LEU A 55 9.54 94.08 68.99
C LEU A 55 8.79 93.77 67.70
N GLU A 56 8.14 94.77 67.09
CA GLU A 56 7.38 94.61 65.84
C GLU A 56 8.30 94.27 64.66
N ILE A 57 9.50 94.86 64.63
CA ILE A 57 10.52 94.57 63.62
C ILE A 57 11.08 93.15 63.81
N GLU A 58 11.36 92.73 65.05
CA GLU A 58 11.79 91.36 65.36
C GLU A 58 10.73 90.32 64.99
N GLU A 59 9.45 90.59 65.26
CA GLU A 59 8.35 89.72 64.85
C GLU A 59 8.24 89.63 63.33
N PHE A 60 8.37 90.74 62.60
CA PHE A 60 8.40 90.74 61.14
C PHE A 60 9.56 89.89 60.60
N GLU A 61 10.77 90.05 61.15
CA GLU A 61 11.93 89.24 60.76
C GLU A 61 11.71 87.75 61.05
N ARG A 62 11.08 87.42 62.18
CA ARG A 62 10.72 86.04 62.51
C ARG A 62 9.76 85.46 61.48
N HIS A 63 8.74 86.22 61.08
CA HIS A 63 7.80 85.80 60.05
C HIS A 63 8.45 85.67 58.67
N ALA A 64 9.32 86.60 58.29
CA ALA A 64 10.08 86.53 57.04
C ALA A 64 10.97 85.29 57.00
N LYS A 65 11.70 85.00 58.09
CA LYS A 65 12.50 83.78 58.21
C LYS A 65 11.63 82.52 58.12
N ALA A 66 10.48 82.50 58.81
CA ALA A 66 9.56 81.37 58.75
C ALA A 66 9.02 81.12 57.33
N LEU A 67 8.71 82.17 56.57
CA LEU A 67 8.29 82.07 55.17
C LEU A 67 9.40 81.53 54.28
N ILE A 68 10.65 82.00 54.45
CA ILE A 68 11.81 81.51 53.71
C ILE A 68 12.05 80.02 54.01
N THR A 69 12.02 79.62 55.29
CA THR A 69 12.16 78.21 55.68
C THR A 69 11.04 77.34 55.10
N ALA A 70 9.79 77.79 55.15
CA ALA A 70 8.67 77.05 54.57
C ALA A 70 8.81 76.89 53.05
N PHE A 71 9.29 77.93 52.35
CA PHE A 71 9.57 77.87 50.92
C PHE A 71 10.69 76.86 50.60
N LEU A 72 11.83 76.93 51.30
CA LEU A 72 12.94 76.01 51.09
C LEU A 72 12.54 74.55 51.36
N ASN A 73 11.81 74.30 52.45
CA ASN A 73 11.29 72.96 52.76
C ASN A 73 10.32 72.47 51.67
N SER A 74 9.49 73.34 51.11
CA SER A 74 8.58 72.97 50.02
C SER A 74 9.33 72.60 48.74
N VAL A 75 10.43 73.28 48.44
CA VAL A 75 11.29 72.97 47.28
C VAL A 75 11.98 71.61 47.49
N GLU A 76 12.54 71.37 48.67
CA GLU A 76 13.20 70.09 49.01
C GLU A 76 12.21 68.90 48.99
N ILE A 77 10.99 69.10 49.48
CA ILE A 77 9.92 68.09 49.39
C ILE A 77 9.57 67.82 47.92
N ALA A 78 9.49 68.86 47.08
CA ALA A 78 9.19 68.70 45.66
C ALA A 78 10.29 67.90 44.95
N GLU A 79 11.56 68.26 45.14
CA GLU A 79 12.72 67.59 44.54
C GLU A 79 12.78 66.11 44.97
N SER A 80 12.69 65.83 46.27
CA SER A 80 12.66 64.44 46.78
C SER A 80 11.44 63.64 46.34
N SER A 81 10.30 64.30 46.06
CA SER A 81 9.12 63.64 45.51
C SER A 81 9.34 63.27 44.04
N GLU A 82 9.96 64.15 43.27
CA GLU A 82 10.28 63.93 41.86
C GLU A 82 11.30 62.80 41.69
N GLU A 83 12.38 62.81 42.48
CA GLU A 83 13.41 61.78 42.47
C GLU A 83 12.81 60.38 42.75
N ARG A 84 11.98 60.27 43.78
CA ARG A 84 11.30 59.02 44.14
C ARG A 84 10.32 58.53 43.07
N VAL A 85 9.61 59.45 42.40
CA VAL A 85 8.73 59.10 41.29
C VAL A 85 9.55 58.58 40.10
N LEU A 86 10.66 59.24 39.79
CA LEU A 86 11.56 58.87 38.71
C LEU A 86 12.19 57.49 38.96
N GLU A 87 12.69 57.23 40.16
CA GLU A 87 13.25 55.93 40.56
C GLU A 87 12.22 54.79 40.43
N LYS A 88 10.97 55.05 40.85
CA LYS A 88 9.87 54.09 40.71
C LYS A 88 9.56 53.77 39.26
N TYR A 89 9.53 54.79 38.38
CA TYR A 89 9.30 54.58 36.95
C TYR A 89 10.47 53.84 36.29
N GLN A 90 11.71 54.19 36.61
CA GLN A 90 12.88 53.46 36.12
C GLN A 90 12.85 51.99 36.52
N SER A 91 12.56 51.70 37.79
CA SER A 91 12.44 50.33 38.29
C SER A 91 11.33 49.54 37.56
N LEU A 92 10.19 50.18 37.30
CA LEU A 92 9.09 49.55 36.57
C LEU A 92 9.45 49.29 35.10
N LEU A 93 10.14 50.22 34.44
CA LEU A 93 10.60 50.06 33.06
C LEU A 93 11.58 48.91 32.95
N VAL A 94 12.60 48.86 33.81
CA VAL A 94 13.58 47.75 33.86
C VAL A 94 12.87 46.42 34.08
N SER A 95 11.94 46.34 35.04
CA SER A 95 11.18 45.12 35.30
C SER A 95 10.33 44.68 34.10
N LYS A 96 9.73 45.62 33.36
CA LYS A 96 8.96 45.32 32.16
C LYS A 96 9.85 44.88 31.00
N ASP A 97 11.00 45.52 30.80
CA ASP A 97 11.96 45.12 29.76
C ASP A 97 12.49 43.72 30.03
N GLU A 98 12.81 43.37 31.28
CA GLU A 98 13.18 42.01 31.67
C GLU A 98 12.09 40.99 31.38
N GLN A 99 10.81 41.32 31.62
CA GLN A 99 9.69 40.44 31.29
C GLN A 99 9.52 40.29 29.77
N ILE A 100 9.66 41.38 29.01
CA ILE A 100 9.59 41.35 27.55
C ILE A 100 10.69 40.44 26.99
N MET A 101 11.93 40.59 27.47
CA MET A 101 13.05 39.73 27.05
C MET A 101 12.77 38.25 27.34
N LYS A 102 12.31 37.92 28.56
CA LYS A 102 11.95 36.54 28.92
C LYS A 102 10.86 35.97 28.01
N LEU A 103 9.80 36.74 27.73
CA LEU A 103 8.72 36.30 26.86
C LEU A 103 9.17 36.12 25.41
N GLN A 104 10.08 36.98 24.92
CA GLN A 104 10.65 36.85 23.58
C GLN A 104 11.53 35.60 23.46
N ASP A 105 12.36 35.32 24.47
CA ASP A 105 13.17 34.10 24.51
C ASP A 105 12.31 32.84 24.57
N GLU A 106 11.27 32.82 25.42
CA GLU A 106 10.31 31.70 25.50
C GLU A 106 9.57 31.50 24.17
N LEU A 107 9.15 32.58 23.51
CA LEU A 107 8.48 32.53 22.22
C LEU A 107 9.40 31.91 21.16
N LYS A 108 10.66 32.36 21.10
CA LYS A 108 11.65 31.85 20.16
C LYS A 108 11.90 30.35 20.36
N ILE A 109 12.10 29.91 21.61
CA ILE A 109 12.28 28.49 21.94
C ILE A 109 11.05 27.67 21.52
N LYS A 110 9.85 28.22 21.71
CA LYS A 110 8.60 27.54 21.35
C LYS A 110 8.42 27.45 19.84
N GLU A 111 8.78 28.48 19.08
CA GLU A 111 8.78 28.45 17.62
C GLU A 111 9.78 27.43 17.08
N GLU A 112 11.02 27.43 17.59
CA GLU A 112 12.05 26.43 17.24
C GLU A 112 11.53 25.01 17.51
N ARG A 113 11.02 24.73 18.71
CA ARG A 113 10.42 23.42 19.03
C ARG A 113 9.23 23.06 18.14
N SER A 114 8.38 24.03 17.80
CA SER A 114 7.23 23.80 16.92
C SER A 114 7.69 23.44 15.51
N THR A 115 8.72 24.12 14.99
CA THR A 115 9.27 23.81 13.66
C THR A 115 9.96 22.44 13.62
N GLU A 116 10.73 22.10 14.65
CA GLU A 116 11.33 20.77 14.80
C GLU A 116 10.25 19.67 14.87
N ALA A 117 9.23 19.86 15.71
CA ALA A 117 8.11 18.92 15.84
C ALA A 117 7.36 18.73 14.51
N TYR A 118 7.14 19.82 13.76
CA TYR A 118 6.52 19.77 12.44
C TYR A 118 7.38 19.00 11.43
N SER A 119 8.71 19.22 11.44
CA SER A 119 9.64 18.48 10.58
C SER A 119 9.63 16.98 10.90
N VAL A 120 9.68 16.62 12.18
CA VAL A 120 9.64 15.21 12.64
C VAL A 120 8.31 14.56 12.27
N ALA A 121 7.17 15.26 12.46
CA ALA A 121 5.86 14.76 12.08
C ALA A 121 5.77 14.50 10.57
N LYS A 122 6.27 15.43 9.75
CA LYS A 122 6.28 15.29 8.28
C LYS A 122 7.18 14.14 7.81
N GLU A 123 8.33 13.95 8.45
CA GLU A 123 9.20 12.79 8.17
C GLU A 123 8.53 11.46 8.55
N ALA A 124 7.84 11.41 9.70
CA ALA A 124 7.11 10.23 10.14
C ALA A 124 5.95 9.90 9.19
N GLU A 125 5.21 10.91 8.73
CA GLU A 125 4.13 10.76 7.74
C GLU A 125 4.68 10.22 6.41
N ASN A 126 5.78 10.76 5.91
CA ASN A 126 6.42 10.25 4.69
C ASN A 126 6.87 8.79 4.84
N LYS A 127 7.44 8.42 5.99
CA LYS A 127 7.82 7.02 6.29
C LYS A 127 6.58 6.12 6.37
N TYR A 128 5.49 6.60 6.94
CA TYR A 128 4.24 5.84 7.00
C TYR A 128 3.71 5.58 5.59
N ILE A 129 3.67 6.60 4.71
CA ILE A 129 3.20 6.46 3.33
C ILE A 129 4.05 5.45 2.55
N THR A 130 5.38 5.47 2.72
CA THR A 130 6.26 4.51 2.03
C THR A 130 6.07 3.08 2.53
N ILE A 131 5.94 2.89 3.85
CA ILE A 131 5.63 1.59 4.45
C ILE A 131 4.26 1.08 4.01
N GLU A 132 3.24 1.94 4.00
CA GLU A 132 1.89 1.57 3.57
C GLU A 132 1.87 1.12 2.10
N LYS A 133 2.60 1.82 1.23
CA LYS A 133 2.75 1.42 -0.18
C LYS A 133 3.45 0.07 -0.31
N ALA A 134 4.58 -0.12 0.37
CA ALA A 134 5.32 -1.38 0.36
C ALA A 134 4.48 -2.55 0.90
N MET A 135 3.66 -2.29 1.93
CA MET A 135 2.74 -3.28 2.50
C MET A 135 1.65 -3.67 1.50
N LYS A 136 1.04 -2.71 0.79
CA LYS A 136 0.07 -2.99 -0.27
C LYS A 136 0.66 -3.84 -1.39
N GLU A 137 1.87 -3.50 -1.84
CA GLU A 137 2.59 -4.26 -2.87
C GLU A 137 2.91 -5.69 -2.40
N ALA A 138 3.35 -5.86 -1.15
CA ALA A 138 3.63 -7.17 -0.57
C ALA A 138 2.37 -8.04 -0.46
N VAL A 139 1.25 -7.47 -0.01
CA VAL A 139 -0.05 -8.17 0.08
C VAL A 139 -0.54 -8.59 -1.31
N GLU A 140 -0.42 -7.73 -2.31
CA GLU A 140 -0.83 -8.08 -3.68
C GLU A 140 0.06 -9.16 -4.29
N SER A 141 1.37 -9.13 -4.00
CA SER A 141 2.31 -10.17 -4.42
C SER A 141 2.02 -11.51 -3.74
N GLU A 142 1.74 -11.49 -2.44
CA GLU A 142 1.40 -12.69 -1.66
C GLU A 142 0.11 -13.32 -2.18
N ARG A 143 -0.92 -12.52 -2.47
CA ARG A 143 -2.15 -12.99 -3.11
C ARG A 143 -1.91 -13.67 -4.46
N LYS A 144 -1.08 -13.07 -5.33
CA LYS A 144 -0.72 -13.68 -6.63
C LYS A 144 0.03 -15.00 -6.46
N MET A 145 0.93 -15.07 -5.48
CA MET A 145 1.65 -16.32 -5.17
C MET A 145 0.70 -17.39 -4.63
N HIS A 146 -0.23 -17.01 -3.74
CA HIS A 146 -1.23 -17.92 -3.19
C HIS A 146 -2.13 -18.49 -4.29
N ASP A 147 -2.66 -17.65 -5.18
CA ASP A 147 -3.49 -18.10 -6.31
C ASP A 147 -2.70 -19.05 -7.23
N SER A 148 -1.45 -18.72 -7.55
CA SER A 148 -0.59 -19.61 -8.34
C SER A 148 -0.27 -20.93 -7.64
N LEU A 149 -0.13 -20.92 -6.31
CA LEU A 149 0.13 -22.13 -5.52
C LEU A 149 -1.10 -23.03 -5.54
N LYS A 150 -2.31 -22.46 -5.40
CA LYS A 150 -3.57 -23.18 -5.51
C LYS A 150 -3.73 -23.85 -6.88
N ASP A 151 -3.44 -23.13 -7.96
CA ASP A 151 -3.48 -23.71 -9.32
C ASP A 151 -2.51 -24.90 -9.45
N LYS A 152 -1.30 -24.79 -8.87
CA LYS A 152 -0.32 -25.88 -8.87
C LYS A 152 -0.78 -27.08 -8.04
N GLU A 153 -1.44 -26.86 -6.90
CA GLU A 153 -2.03 -27.92 -6.08
C GLU A 153 -3.14 -28.65 -6.83
N GLU A 154 -4.02 -27.92 -7.53
CA GLU A 154 -5.06 -28.51 -8.38
C GLU A 154 -4.47 -29.34 -9.53
N ILE A 155 -3.42 -28.84 -10.19
CA ILE A 155 -2.68 -29.59 -11.22
C ILE A 155 -2.04 -30.84 -10.64
N ASN A 156 -1.36 -30.74 -9.48
CA ASN A 156 -0.74 -31.89 -8.83
C ASN A 156 -1.76 -32.95 -8.44
N SER A 157 -2.93 -32.54 -7.94
CA SER A 157 -4.05 -33.44 -7.65
C SER A 157 -4.54 -34.18 -8.90
N MET A 158 -4.73 -33.47 -10.02
CA MET A 158 -5.10 -34.08 -11.30
C MET A 158 -4.03 -35.04 -11.84
N LEU A 159 -2.76 -34.68 -11.75
CA LEU A 159 -1.64 -35.53 -12.17
C LEU A 159 -1.56 -36.79 -11.30
N ALA A 160 -1.70 -36.66 -9.99
CA ALA A 160 -1.74 -37.79 -9.07
C ALA A 160 -2.89 -38.75 -9.40
N SER A 161 -4.09 -38.22 -9.70
CA SER A 161 -5.22 -39.05 -10.15
C SER A 161 -4.92 -39.77 -11.46
N ARG A 162 -4.35 -39.09 -12.46
CA ARG A 162 -3.98 -39.70 -13.75
C ARG A 162 -2.89 -40.76 -13.60
N LEU A 163 -1.90 -40.52 -12.74
CA LEU A 163 -0.85 -41.49 -12.45
C LEU A 163 -1.46 -42.75 -11.86
N LYS A 164 -2.36 -42.61 -10.89
CA LYS A 164 -3.09 -43.74 -10.30
C LYS A 164 -3.90 -44.53 -11.35
N ASP A 165 -4.60 -43.83 -12.25
CA ASP A 165 -5.36 -44.48 -13.33
C ASP A 165 -4.44 -45.25 -14.30
N LEU A 166 -3.28 -44.69 -14.62
CA LEU A 166 -2.29 -45.35 -15.49
C LEU A 166 -1.64 -46.55 -14.79
N GLU A 167 -1.28 -46.42 -13.51
CA GLU A 167 -0.78 -47.53 -12.70
C GLU A 167 -1.79 -48.68 -12.66
N GLN A 168 -3.08 -48.38 -12.48
CA GLN A 168 -4.13 -49.40 -12.52
C GLN A 168 -4.23 -50.08 -13.91
N LYS A 169 -4.19 -49.29 -14.99
CA LYS A 169 -4.20 -49.86 -16.36
C LYS A 169 -2.99 -50.73 -16.65
N ILE A 170 -1.81 -50.37 -16.13
CA ILE A 170 -0.60 -51.18 -16.23
C ILE A 170 -0.77 -52.48 -15.45
N LEU A 171 -1.35 -52.44 -14.26
CA LEU A 171 -1.62 -53.62 -13.44
C LEU A 171 -2.60 -54.59 -14.12
N ASP A 172 -3.61 -54.06 -14.81
CA ASP A 172 -4.64 -54.85 -15.52
C ASP A 172 -4.17 -55.37 -16.90
N TYR A 173 -3.06 -54.84 -17.43
CA TYR A 173 -2.57 -55.17 -18.77
C TYR A 173 -2.19 -56.65 -18.95
N PRO A 174 -1.45 -57.31 -18.03
CA PRO A 174 -1.11 -58.73 -18.15
C PRO A 174 -2.35 -59.63 -18.22
N THR A 175 -3.34 -59.37 -17.36
CA THR A 175 -4.60 -60.12 -17.35
C THR A 175 -5.41 -59.91 -18.63
N LEU A 176 -5.44 -58.68 -19.16
CA LEU A 176 -6.04 -58.42 -20.48
C LEU A 176 -5.30 -59.16 -21.59
N LYS A 177 -3.97 -59.20 -21.53
CA LYS A 177 -3.13 -59.88 -22.52
C LYS A 177 -3.35 -61.39 -22.51
N GLU A 178 -3.42 -62.00 -21.33
CA GLU A 178 -3.78 -63.42 -21.18
C GLU A 178 -5.17 -63.71 -21.74
N LYS A 179 -6.18 -62.89 -21.43
CA LYS A 179 -7.53 -63.05 -21.99
C LYS A 179 -7.54 -62.91 -23.52
N LEU A 180 -6.78 -61.97 -24.07
CA LEU A 180 -6.67 -61.78 -25.52
C LEU A 180 -5.99 -62.98 -26.20
N ASP A 181 -4.92 -63.49 -25.60
CA ASP A 181 -4.19 -64.64 -26.14
C ASP A 181 -5.05 -65.92 -26.05
N ALA A 182 -5.81 -66.11 -24.96
CA ALA A 182 -6.79 -67.19 -24.82
C ALA A 182 -7.91 -67.09 -25.87
N ALA A 183 -8.51 -65.92 -26.06
CA ALA A 183 -9.53 -65.70 -27.08
C ALA A 183 -9.00 -65.93 -28.51
N ASN A 184 -7.73 -65.59 -28.77
CA ASN A 184 -7.08 -65.85 -30.06
C ASN A 184 -6.85 -67.35 -30.30
N GLU A 185 -6.45 -68.12 -29.28
CA GLU A 185 -6.33 -69.57 -29.41
C GLU A 185 -7.70 -70.24 -29.57
N GLU A 186 -8.73 -69.79 -28.84
CA GLU A 186 -10.11 -70.24 -29.07
C GLU A 186 -10.56 -69.95 -30.51
N LEU A 187 -10.33 -68.72 -31.02
CA LEU A 187 -10.67 -68.35 -32.39
C LEU A 187 -9.94 -69.23 -33.42
N LYS A 188 -8.67 -69.55 -33.18
CA LYS A 188 -7.88 -70.44 -34.03
C LYS A 188 -8.43 -71.88 -34.01
N ASN A 189 -8.79 -72.39 -32.84
CA ASN A 189 -9.41 -73.71 -32.70
C ASN A 189 -10.78 -73.78 -33.41
N VAL A 190 -11.61 -72.74 -33.26
CA VAL A 190 -12.89 -72.63 -33.97
C VAL A 190 -12.68 -72.56 -35.49
N LYS A 191 -11.70 -71.78 -35.96
CA LYS A 191 -11.35 -71.73 -37.39
C LYS A 191 -10.88 -73.08 -37.93
N GLN A 192 -10.10 -73.82 -37.15
CA GLN A 192 -9.60 -75.14 -37.54
C GLN A 192 -10.74 -76.17 -37.60
N THR A 193 -11.56 -76.25 -36.56
CA THR A 193 -12.75 -77.12 -36.54
C THR A 193 -13.72 -76.79 -37.67
N MET A 194 -13.93 -75.51 -37.99
CA MET A 194 -14.75 -75.11 -39.14
C MET A 194 -14.15 -75.57 -40.48
N ARG A 195 -12.82 -75.53 -40.64
CA ARG A 195 -12.13 -76.08 -41.83
C ARG A 195 -12.27 -77.59 -41.92
N ASP A 196 -12.10 -78.31 -40.82
CA ASP A 196 -12.20 -79.75 -40.80
C ASP A 196 -13.64 -80.20 -41.10
N ASN A 197 -14.64 -79.53 -40.52
CA ASN A 197 -16.05 -79.73 -40.85
C ASN A 197 -16.37 -79.45 -42.33
N LEU A 198 -15.75 -78.41 -42.93
CA LEU A 198 -15.91 -78.13 -44.36
C LEU A 198 -15.33 -79.25 -45.22
N LYS A 199 -14.14 -79.77 -44.89
CA LYS A 199 -13.55 -80.92 -45.58
C LYS A 199 -14.40 -82.17 -45.44
N ASP A 200 -14.89 -82.45 -44.23
CA ASP A 200 -15.77 -83.60 -43.99
C ASP A 200 -17.08 -83.48 -44.77
N ALA A 201 -17.64 -82.27 -44.87
CA ALA A 201 -18.81 -81.99 -45.69
C ALA A 201 -18.53 -82.17 -47.19
N GLU A 202 -17.38 -81.73 -47.69
CA GLU A 202 -16.93 -81.95 -49.08
C GLU A 202 -16.79 -83.45 -49.37
N ILE A 203 -16.09 -84.21 -48.51
CA ILE A 203 -15.92 -85.67 -48.66
C ILE A 203 -17.29 -86.38 -48.64
N ALA A 204 -18.18 -85.98 -47.74
CA ALA A 204 -19.53 -86.55 -47.68
C ALA A 204 -20.33 -86.24 -48.95
N SER A 205 -20.22 -85.02 -49.49
CA SER A 205 -20.85 -84.62 -50.74
C SER A 205 -20.30 -85.40 -51.94
N GLU A 206 -18.98 -85.59 -52.03
CA GLU A 206 -18.36 -86.41 -53.08
C GLU A 206 -18.80 -87.87 -53.01
N ARG A 207 -18.85 -88.46 -51.81
CA ARG A 207 -19.36 -89.84 -51.63
C ARG A 207 -20.81 -89.96 -52.06
N ALA A 208 -21.65 -89.01 -51.68
CA ALA A 208 -23.06 -88.98 -52.10
C ALA A 208 -23.21 -88.82 -53.62
N ALA A 209 -22.33 -88.06 -54.27
CA ALA A 209 -22.30 -87.92 -55.73
C ALA A 209 -21.90 -89.23 -56.41
N LEU A 210 -20.83 -89.90 -55.93
CA LEU A 210 -20.39 -91.22 -56.42
C LEU A 210 -21.47 -92.30 -56.25
N GLU A 211 -22.19 -92.28 -55.13
CA GLU A 211 -23.28 -93.22 -54.87
C GLU A 211 -24.47 -92.99 -55.81
N LYS A 212 -24.82 -91.72 -56.07
CA LYS A 212 -25.79 -91.36 -57.12
C LYS A 212 -25.34 -91.79 -58.52
N GLU A 213 -24.07 -91.62 -58.85
CA GLU A 213 -23.51 -92.01 -60.15
C GLU A 213 -23.55 -93.53 -60.35
N ARG A 214 -23.24 -94.31 -59.32
CA ARG A 214 -23.41 -95.78 -59.34
C ARG A 214 -24.87 -96.19 -59.52
N ALA A 215 -25.80 -95.52 -58.85
CA ALA A 215 -27.23 -95.78 -59.01
C ALA A 215 -27.70 -95.47 -60.44
N LEU A 216 -27.22 -94.37 -61.03
CA LEU A 216 -27.46 -94.01 -62.43
C LEU A 216 -26.92 -95.07 -63.39
N MET A 217 -25.68 -95.53 -63.22
CA MET A 217 -25.11 -96.60 -64.04
C MET A 217 -25.89 -97.92 -63.93
N ALA A 218 -26.40 -98.27 -62.74
CA ALA A 218 -27.24 -99.44 -62.55
C ALA A 218 -28.56 -99.32 -63.33
N ILE A 219 -29.20 -98.15 -63.29
CA ILE A 219 -30.42 -97.84 -64.06
C ILE A 219 -30.12 -97.88 -65.57
N GLU A 220 -29.00 -97.30 -66.02
CA GLU A 220 -28.59 -97.33 -67.42
C GLU A 220 -28.37 -98.75 -67.93
N LYS A 221 -27.74 -99.62 -67.11
CA LYS A 221 -27.55 -101.03 -67.46
C LYS A 221 -28.90 -101.75 -67.60
N GLU A 222 -29.81 -101.55 -66.66
CA GLU A 222 -31.17 -102.12 -66.72
C GLU A 222 -31.94 -101.61 -67.95
N HIS A 223 -31.80 -100.33 -68.30
CA HIS A 223 -32.36 -99.75 -69.51
C HIS A 223 -31.76 -100.36 -70.78
N LYS A 224 -30.45 -100.63 -70.80
CA LYS A 224 -29.76 -101.24 -71.93
C LYS A 224 -30.20 -102.68 -72.16
N GLU A 225 -30.36 -103.45 -71.08
CA GLU A 225 -30.93 -104.81 -71.12
C GLU A 225 -32.37 -104.80 -71.65
N LYS A 226 -33.21 -103.85 -71.19
CA LYS A 226 -34.57 -103.66 -71.73
C LYS A 226 -34.57 -103.27 -73.21
N LEU A 227 -33.66 -102.41 -73.66
CA LEU A 227 -33.52 -102.04 -75.06
C LEU A 227 -33.11 -103.23 -75.94
N GLN A 228 -32.21 -104.08 -75.44
CA GLN A 228 -31.75 -105.27 -76.14
C GLN A 228 -32.89 -106.27 -76.33
N HIS A 229 -33.70 -106.48 -75.30
CA HIS A 229 -34.91 -107.28 -75.38
C HIS A 229 -35.94 -106.70 -76.37
N LEU A 230 -36.09 -105.37 -76.42
CA LEU A 230 -36.97 -104.72 -77.42
C LEU A 230 -36.44 -104.91 -78.85
N TYR A 231 -35.13 -104.86 -79.08
CA TYR A 231 -34.53 -105.12 -80.39
C TYR A 231 -34.74 -106.58 -80.83
N GLU A 232 -34.58 -107.55 -79.93
CA GLU A 232 -34.89 -108.95 -80.19
C GLU A 232 -36.37 -109.13 -80.57
N LYS A 233 -37.28 -108.44 -79.86
CA LYS A 233 -38.72 -108.43 -80.17
C LYS A 233 -39.03 -107.85 -81.55
N ILE A 234 -38.30 -106.81 -81.97
CA ILE A 234 -38.45 -106.18 -83.28
C ILE A 234 -38.00 -107.13 -84.40
N GLU A 235 -36.91 -107.89 -84.19
CA GLU A 235 -36.46 -108.89 -85.15
C GLU A 235 -37.44 -110.07 -85.26
N GLU A 236 -37.99 -110.56 -84.14
CA GLU A 236 -39.09 -111.56 -84.17
C GLU A 236 -40.27 -111.08 -85.02
N LEU A 237 -40.74 -109.84 -84.78
CA LEU A 237 -41.85 -109.25 -85.52
C LEU A 237 -41.51 -109.01 -87.01
N ARG A 238 -40.24 -108.74 -87.35
CA ARG A 238 -39.80 -108.62 -88.75
C ARG A 238 -39.82 -109.97 -89.45
N GLN A 239 -39.44 -111.03 -88.74
CA GLN A 239 -39.46 -112.40 -89.25
C GLN A 239 -40.91 -112.85 -89.49
N GLU A 240 -41.82 -112.61 -88.55
CA GLU A 240 -43.26 -112.82 -88.74
C GLU A 240 -43.81 -112.02 -89.93
N ARG A 241 -43.37 -110.76 -90.10
CA ARG A 241 -43.77 -109.94 -91.26
C ARG A 241 -43.25 -110.48 -92.58
N ALA A 242 -42.08 -111.11 -92.60
CA ALA A 242 -41.52 -111.74 -93.79
C ALA A 242 -42.30 -113.00 -94.16
N ASP A 243 -42.62 -113.84 -93.17
CA ASP A 243 -43.42 -115.05 -93.37
C ASP A 243 -44.83 -114.73 -93.86
N LEU A 244 -45.48 -113.70 -93.30
CA LEU A 244 -46.76 -113.17 -93.81
C LEU A 244 -46.66 -112.63 -95.24
N LYS A 245 -45.52 -112.05 -95.63
CA LYS A 245 -45.28 -111.55 -96.99
C LYS A 245 -45.14 -112.69 -98.00
N ASP A 246 -44.51 -113.79 -97.60
CA ASP A 246 -44.38 -114.98 -98.43
C ASP A 246 -45.69 -115.77 -98.53
N GLN A 247 -46.53 -115.74 -97.48
CA GLN A 247 -47.92 -116.22 -97.57
C GLN A 247 -48.77 -115.41 -98.55
N ILE A 248 -48.62 -114.07 -98.58
CA ILE A 248 -49.31 -113.19 -99.54
C ILE A 248 -48.86 -113.47 -100.98
N ARG A 249 -47.56 -113.69 -101.23
CA ARG A 249 -47.05 -114.06 -102.56
C ARG A 249 -47.59 -115.39 -103.08
N ASN A 250 -47.80 -116.36 -102.19
CA ASN A 250 -48.40 -117.65 -102.57
C ASN A 250 -49.89 -117.53 -102.86
N LEU A 251 -50.61 -116.61 -102.21
CA LEU A 251 -52.01 -116.31 -102.52
C LEU A 251 -52.18 -115.53 -103.84
N GLU A 252 -51.27 -114.60 -104.16
CA GLU A 252 -51.29 -113.87 -105.44
C GLU A 252 -51.03 -114.77 -106.66
N LYS A 253 -50.34 -115.91 -106.48
CA LYS A 253 -50.11 -116.90 -107.54
C LYS A 253 -51.34 -117.78 -107.86
N ILE A 254 -52.34 -117.81 -106.98
CA ILE A 254 -53.55 -118.65 -107.12
C ILE A 254 -54.71 -117.85 -107.76
N ILE A 255 -54.64 -116.52 -107.82
CA ILE A 255 -55.77 -115.64 -108.22
C ILE A 255 -55.65 -115.12 -109.69
N LYS A 256 -54.72 -115.62 -110.50
CA LYS A 256 -54.60 -115.25 -111.93
C LYS A 256 -54.51 -116.43 -112.92
N GLU A 257 -55.16 -117.54 -112.60
CA GLU A 257 -55.83 -118.42 -113.60
C GLU A 257 -57.30 -117.99 -113.72
#